data_AF-A0A9W3BGJ7-F1
#
_entry.id   AF-A0A9W3BGJ7-F1
#
_cell.length_a   1.000
_cell.length_b   1.000
_cell.length_c   1.000
_cell.angle_alpha   90.00
_cell.angle_beta   90.00
_cell.angle_gamma   90.00
#
_symmetry.space_group_name_H-M   'P 1'
#
loop_
_entity.id
_entity.type
_entity.pdbx_description
1 polymer ?
#
loop_
_entity_poly.entity_id
_entity_poly.type
_entity_poly.pdbx_seq_one_letter_code
_entity_poly.pdbx_strand_id
1 'polypeptide(L)'
;MPYNVLTENVMPYYVFTESVMPYYVLTDIVMPYHEFIQDMMHYYVLTESVMPYNVLTDSVMPYYVLTEMLTDSVMPNNVLTDGVMPYNVLTNSVIPYNTLTESVMPYHVLTKGVMPYNVVTEGVVPYYVLTDGVMPYHVLTDSVMP
;
A
#
# COMPACT_ATOMS: atom_id res chain seq x y z
N MET A 1 16.18 -10.74 -15.41
CA MET A 1 15.67 -9.65 -14.56
C MET A 1 14.31 -10.12 -14.06
N PRO A 2 14.13 -10.44 -12.77
CA PRO A 2 12.94 -11.17 -12.35
C PRO A 2 11.74 -10.24 -12.42
N TYR A 3 10.78 -10.61 -13.27
CA TYR A 3 9.42 -10.11 -13.21
C TYR A 3 8.66 -11.15 -12.42
N ASN A 4 7.99 -10.75 -11.35
CA ASN A 4 7.06 -11.63 -10.65
C ASN A 4 5.65 -11.19 -11.01
N VAL A 5 4.95 -12.08 -11.72
CA VAL A 5 3.55 -11.92 -12.07
C VAL A 5 2.83 -13.14 -11.54
N LEU A 6 1.92 -12.94 -10.59
CA LEU A 6 1.05 -14.00 -10.09
C LEU A 6 -0.40 -13.64 -10.38
N THR A 7 -1.15 -14.63 -10.82
CA THR A 7 -2.56 -14.49 -11.20
C THR A 7 -3.34 -15.66 -10.62
N GLU A 8 -4.55 -15.41 -10.11
CA GLU A 8 -5.50 -16.42 -9.62
C GLU A 8 -4.88 -17.38 -8.59
N ASN A 9 -4.37 -16.84 -7.47
CA ASN A 9 -3.67 -17.63 -6.47
C ASN A 9 -4.19 -17.38 -5.05
N VAL A 10 -4.11 -18.41 -4.21
CA VAL A 10 -4.39 -18.32 -2.77
C VAL A 10 -3.13 -18.75 -2.04
N MET A 11 -2.43 -17.79 -1.46
CA MET A 11 -1.19 -18.02 -0.73
C MET A 11 -1.38 -17.57 0.72
N PRO A 12 -1.48 -18.48 1.70
CA PRO A 12 -1.80 -18.11 3.08
C PRO A 12 -0.81 -17.12 3.71
N TYR A 13 0.46 -17.25 3.37
CA TYR A 13 1.55 -16.39 3.82
C TYR A 13 2.46 -16.07 2.63
N TYR A 14 2.86 -14.82 2.54
CA TYR A 14 3.81 -14.39 1.53
C TYR A 14 4.75 -13.35 2.10
N VAL A 15 5.97 -13.80 2.41
CA VAL A 15 7.03 -12.98 3.01
C VAL A 15 8.19 -12.89 2.02
N PHE A 16 8.62 -11.67 1.74
CA PHE A 16 9.81 -11.37 0.96
C PHE A 16 10.77 -10.54 1.81
N THR A 17 12.05 -10.81 1.64
CA THR A 17 13.11 -10.15 2.39
C THR A 17 14.30 -9.91 1.47
N GLU A 18 14.95 -8.76 1.61
CA GLU A 18 16.22 -8.43 0.95
C GLU A 18 16.19 -8.63 -0.59
N SER A 19 15.08 -8.30 -1.23
CA SER A 19 14.84 -8.54 -2.64
C SER A 19 14.85 -7.25 -3.47
N VAL A 20 15.39 -7.36 -4.68
CA VAL A 20 15.35 -6.28 -5.68
C VAL A 20 14.62 -6.78 -6.92
N MET A 21 13.43 -6.23 -7.17
CA MET A 21 12.58 -6.63 -8.28
C MET A 21 12.17 -5.41 -9.11
N PRO A 22 12.43 -5.41 -10.42
CA PRO A 22 11.95 -4.33 -11.27
C PRO A 22 10.42 -4.23 -11.31
N TYR A 23 9.73 -5.38 -11.36
CA TYR A 23 8.27 -5.45 -11.44
C TYR A 23 7.72 -6.58 -10.60
N TYR A 24 6.69 -6.26 -9.83
CA TYR A 24 5.92 -7.19 -9.02
C TYR A 24 4.43 -6.90 -9.21
N VAL A 25 3.74 -7.80 -9.91
CA VAL A 25 2.34 -7.65 -10.31
C VAL A 25 1.52 -8.81 -9.78
N LEU A 26 0.45 -8.49 -9.07
CA LEU A 26 -0.49 -9.47 -8.52
C LEU A 26 -1.90 -9.16 -9.03
N THR A 27 -2.59 -10.19 -9.47
CA THR A 27 -3.97 -10.11 -9.98
C THR A 27 -4.78 -11.26 -9.43
N ASP A 28 -5.97 -11.00 -8.90
CA ASP A 28 -6.85 -12.05 -8.35
C ASP A 28 -6.16 -12.93 -7.28
N ILE A 29 -5.46 -12.29 -6.34
CA ILE A 29 -4.71 -12.99 -5.29
C ILE A 29 -5.41 -12.88 -3.95
N VAL A 30 -5.46 -13.98 -3.19
CA VAL A 30 -5.82 -13.96 -1.76
C VAL A 30 -4.58 -14.29 -0.94
N MET A 31 -4.09 -13.29 -0.19
CA MET A 31 -2.93 -13.41 0.70
C MET A 31 -3.27 -12.85 2.08
N PRO A 32 -3.77 -13.68 3.01
CA PRO A 32 -4.07 -13.28 4.38
C PRO A 32 -2.95 -12.48 5.05
N TYR A 33 -1.70 -12.93 4.87
CA TYR A 33 -0.52 -12.30 5.44
C TYR A 33 0.50 -12.00 4.35
N HIS A 34 0.81 -10.72 4.18
CA HIS A 34 1.76 -10.23 3.21
C HIS A 34 2.79 -9.31 3.87
N GLU A 35 4.07 -9.68 3.76
CA GLU A 35 5.16 -8.91 4.37
C GLU A 35 6.32 -8.72 3.39
N PHE A 36 6.80 -7.48 3.29
CA PHE A 36 8.06 -7.12 2.62
C PHE A 36 8.99 -6.42 3.60
N ILE A 37 10.26 -6.81 3.59
CA ILE A 37 11.28 -6.33 4.51
C ILE A 37 12.55 -6.06 3.72
N GLN A 38 13.03 -4.81 3.75
CA GLN A 38 14.26 -4.40 3.06
C GLN A 38 14.21 -4.67 1.55
N ASP A 39 13.05 -4.42 0.95
CA ASP A 39 12.81 -4.71 -0.46
C ASP A 39 12.82 -3.45 -1.34
N MET A 40 13.36 -3.59 -2.55
CA MET A 40 13.25 -2.59 -3.61
C MET A 40 12.41 -3.12 -4.76
N MET A 41 11.20 -2.60 -4.90
CA MET A 41 10.30 -2.96 -6.00
C MET A 41 9.98 -1.73 -6.84
N HIS A 42 10.54 -1.63 -8.04
CA HIS A 42 10.38 -0.42 -8.86
C HIS A 42 8.91 -0.14 -9.21
N TYR A 43 8.20 -1.19 -9.59
CA TYR A 43 6.76 -1.18 -9.84
C TYR A 43 6.11 -2.29 -9.04
N TYR A 44 5.19 -1.89 -8.15
CA TYR A 44 4.37 -2.80 -7.38
C TYR A 44 2.90 -2.53 -7.72
N VAL A 45 2.25 -3.51 -8.35
CA VAL A 45 0.87 -3.38 -8.84
C VAL A 45 0.02 -4.49 -8.28
N LEU A 46 -1.06 -4.10 -7.63
CA LEU A 46 -2.07 -4.99 -7.09
C LEU A 46 -3.40 -4.73 -7.80
N THR A 47 -4.02 -5.80 -8.28
CA THR A 47 -5.36 -5.76 -8.89
C THR A 47 -6.21 -6.87 -8.29
N GLU A 48 -7.43 -6.54 -7.86
CA GLU A 48 -8.43 -7.53 -7.38
C GLU A 48 -7.87 -8.51 -6.32
N SER A 49 -7.02 -7.99 -5.43
CA SER A 49 -6.30 -8.81 -4.43
C SER A 49 -6.80 -8.58 -3.01
N VAL A 50 -6.94 -9.64 -2.20
CA VAL A 50 -7.41 -9.57 -0.81
C VAL A 50 -6.23 -9.79 0.13
N MET A 51 -5.82 -8.75 0.85
CA MET A 51 -4.66 -8.77 1.77
C MET A 51 -5.01 -8.21 3.15
N PRO A 52 -5.62 -9.05 4.02
CA PRO A 52 -6.02 -8.68 5.36
C PRO A 52 -4.94 -7.98 6.21
N TYR A 53 -3.70 -8.45 6.07
CA TYR A 53 -2.54 -7.90 6.77
C TYR A 53 -1.44 -7.66 5.74
N ASN A 54 -1.12 -6.39 5.50
CA ASN A 54 -0.01 -5.98 4.65
C ASN A 54 0.98 -5.16 5.47
N VAL A 55 2.22 -5.63 5.55
CA VAL A 55 3.29 -4.98 6.29
C VAL A 55 4.47 -4.74 5.36
N LEU A 56 4.92 -3.49 5.32
CA LEU A 56 6.03 -3.05 4.50
C LEU A 56 7.04 -2.37 5.42
N THR A 57 8.23 -2.94 5.55
CA THR A 57 9.32 -2.41 6.39
C THR A 57 10.55 -2.16 5.55
N ASP A 58 11.23 -1.03 5.73
CA ASP A 58 12.45 -0.66 4.99
C ASP A 58 12.31 -0.80 3.47
N SER A 59 11.11 -0.53 2.94
CA SER A 59 10.74 -0.87 1.57
C SER A 59 10.67 0.36 0.66
N VAL A 60 11.25 0.25 -0.53
CA VAL A 60 11.24 1.33 -1.55
C VAL A 60 10.44 0.90 -2.76
N MET A 61 9.33 1.60 -3.00
CA MET A 61 8.43 1.38 -4.13
C MET A 61 8.15 2.67 -4.88
N PRO A 62 8.99 3.05 -5.86
CA PRO A 62 8.81 4.24 -6.70
C PRO A 62 7.39 4.41 -7.22
N TYR A 63 6.80 3.32 -7.72
CA TYR A 63 5.43 3.26 -8.20
C TYR A 63 4.66 2.16 -7.48
N TYR A 64 3.78 2.57 -6.58
CA TYR A 64 2.83 1.70 -5.89
C TYR A 64 1.43 1.98 -6.42
N VAL A 65 0.79 0.97 -7.00
CA VAL A 65 -0.56 1.08 -7.56
C VAL A 65 -1.43 -0.04 -7.01
N LEU A 66 -2.51 0.35 -6.33
CA LEU A 66 -3.59 -0.53 -5.92
C LEU A 66 -4.86 -0.13 -6.67
N THR A 67 -5.38 -1.04 -7.49
CA THR A 67 -6.64 -0.84 -8.21
C THR A 67 -7.60 -1.99 -7.92
N GLU A 68 -8.79 -1.66 -7.45
CA GLU A 68 -9.79 -2.66 -7.13
C GLU A 68 -11.04 -2.43 -7.98
N MET A 69 -11.64 -3.50 -8.51
CA MET A 69 -12.96 -3.43 -9.11
C MET A 69 -13.88 -4.37 -8.32
N LEU A 70 -14.63 -3.78 -7.38
CA LEU A 70 -15.90 -4.29 -6.89
C LEU A 70 -15.89 -5.78 -6.47
N THR A 71 -15.37 -6.07 -5.28
CA THR A 71 -16.23 -6.22 -4.08
C THR A 71 -15.46 -6.45 -2.79
N ASP A 72 -14.24 -7.00 -2.77
CA ASP A 72 -13.69 -7.51 -1.49
C ASP A 72 -12.18 -7.41 -1.29
N SER A 73 -11.52 -6.49 -1.99
CA SER A 73 -10.13 -6.16 -1.67
C SER A 73 -10.10 -5.29 -0.40
N VAL A 74 -10.17 -6.00 0.73
CA VAL A 74 -10.07 -5.39 2.04
C VAL A 74 -8.62 -5.53 2.46
N MET A 75 -7.98 -4.40 2.79
CA MET A 75 -6.75 -4.36 3.57
C MET A 75 -7.09 -3.76 4.93
N PRO A 76 -7.77 -4.51 5.83
CA PRO A 76 -8.07 -4.11 7.20
C PRO A 76 -6.90 -3.42 7.87
N ASN A 77 -5.70 -3.99 7.75
CA ASN A 77 -4.50 -3.45 8.38
C ASN A 77 -3.38 -3.31 7.34
N ASN A 78 -3.05 -2.06 7.03
CA ASN A 78 -1.89 -1.72 6.23
C ASN A 78 -0.90 -0.95 7.11
N VAL A 79 0.33 -1.45 7.17
CA VAL A 79 1.43 -0.85 7.95
C VAL A 79 2.61 -0.60 7.03
N LEU A 80 3.08 0.65 7.00
CA LEU A 80 4.33 1.05 6.37
C LEU A 80 5.25 1.66 7.42
N THR A 81 6.47 1.13 7.51
CA THR A 81 7.54 1.63 8.37
C THR A 81 8.78 1.85 7.52
N ASP A 82 9.41 3.01 7.64
CA ASP A 82 10.64 3.36 6.90
C ASP A 82 10.48 3.24 5.37
N GLY A 83 9.27 3.53 4.90
CA GLY A 83 8.85 3.30 3.52
C GLY A 83 9.01 4.52 2.62
N VAL A 84 9.43 4.30 1.37
CA VAL A 84 9.53 5.36 0.36
C VAL A 84 8.67 5.01 -0.86
N MET A 85 7.56 5.73 -1.03
CA MET A 85 6.63 5.56 -2.17
C MET A 85 6.31 6.91 -2.85
N PRO A 86 7.21 7.39 -3.74
CA PRO A 86 7.06 8.62 -4.51
C PRO A 86 5.69 8.79 -5.16
N TYR A 87 5.19 7.74 -5.81
CA TYR A 87 3.88 7.71 -6.44
C TYR A 87 3.06 6.58 -5.86
N ASN A 88 2.10 6.94 -5.01
CA ASN A 88 1.15 6.02 -4.40
C ASN A 88 -0.26 6.33 -4.91
N VAL A 89 -0.84 5.39 -5.66
CA VAL A 89 -2.19 5.53 -6.23
C VAL A 89 -3.07 4.39 -5.73
N LEU A 90 -4.16 4.77 -5.05
CA LEU A 90 -5.16 3.87 -4.51
C LEU A 90 -6.52 4.18 -5.15
N THR A 91 -7.12 3.21 -5.84
CA THR A 91 -8.40 3.37 -6.52
C THR A 91 -9.40 2.30 -6.09
N ASN A 92 -10.59 2.74 -5.68
CA ASN A 92 -11.69 1.92 -5.14
C ASN A 92 -11.29 1.05 -3.92
N SER A 93 -10.31 1.47 -3.12
CA SER A 93 -9.76 0.66 -2.04
C SER A 93 -10.46 0.87 -0.69
N VAL A 94 -10.50 -0.18 0.14
CA VAL A 94 -10.99 -0.09 1.52
C VAL A 94 -9.89 -0.51 2.50
N ILE A 95 -9.35 0.48 3.23
CA ILE A 95 -8.26 0.31 4.19
C ILE A 95 -8.71 0.82 5.58
N PRO A 96 -9.44 0.00 6.36
CA PRO A 96 -9.94 0.33 7.69
C PRO A 96 -8.91 0.99 8.63
N TYR A 97 -7.73 0.39 8.73
CA TYR A 97 -6.62 0.86 9.54
C TYR A 97 -5.37 0.99 8.67
N ASN A 98 -4.89 2.23 8.51
CA ASN A 98 -3.66 2.54 7.81
C ASN A 98 -2.70 3.23 8.79
N THR A 99 -1.50 2.67 8.95
CA THR A 99 -0.43 3.23 9.79
C THR A 99 0.80 3.49 8.94
N LEU A 100 1.32 4.70 9.02
CA LEU A 100 2.50 5.16 8.31
C LEU A 100 3.48 5.75 9.32
N THR A 101 4.65 5.14 9.44
CA THR A 101 5.72 5.59 10.34
C THR A 101 6.97 5.87 9.52
N GLU A 102 7.61 7.02 9.73
CA GLU A 102 8.88 7.40 9.06
C GLU A 102 8.80 7.24 7.53
N SER A 103 7.64 7.61 6.97
CA SER A 103 7.24 7.27 5.59
C SER A 103 7.23 8.48 4.67
N VAL A 104 7.77 8.33 3.46
CA VAL A 104 7.88 9.40 2.46
C VAL A 104 7.02 9.09 1.24
N MET A 105 5.95 9.85 1.03
CA MET A 105 5.04 9.71 -0.12
C MET A 105 4.73 11.06 -0.77
N PRO A 106 5.64 11.61 -1.59
CA PRO A 106 5.46 12.86 -2.33
C PRO A 106 4.08 13.03 -2.98
N TYR A 107 3.60 12.03 -3.70
CA TYR A 107 2.32 12.05 -4.40
C TYR A 107 1.45 10.88 -3.94
N HIS A 108 0.41 11.20 -3.18
CA HIS A 108 -0.60 10.24 -2.75
C HIS A 108 -1.96 10.58 -3.36
N VAL A 109 -2.56 9.62 -4.06
CA VAL A 109 -3.88 9.78 -4.69
C VAL A 109 -4.81 8.69 -4.19
N LEU A 110 -5.95 9.09 -3.63
CA LEU A 110 -7.05 8.21 -3.26
C LEU A 110 -8.29 8.55 -4.09
N THR A 111 -8.75 7.62 -4.92
CA THR A 111 -9.98 7.75 -5.70
C THR A 111 -10.98 6.71 -5.26
N LYS A 112 -12.19 7.10 -4.83
CA LYS A 112 -13.27 6.22 -4.36
C LYS A 112 -12.85 5.28 -3.22
N GLY A 113 -11.87 5.69 -2.42
CA GLY A 113 -11.33 4.88 -1.34
C GLY A 113 -11.88 5.23 0.04
N VAL A 114 -11.90 4.27 0.94
CA VAL A 114 -12.38 4.43 2.33
C VAL A 114 -11.24 4.09 3.30
N MET A 115 -10.77 5.09 4.04
CA MET A 115 -9.75 4.95 5.08
C MET A 115 -10.22 5.56 6.42
N PRO A 116 -11.04 4.83 7.19
CA PRO A 116 -11.62 5.27 8.45
C PRO A 116 -10.60 5.73 9.49
N TYR A 117 -9.53 4.96 9.71
CA TYR A 117 -8.51 5.23 10.70
C TYR A 117 -7.14 5.32 10.02
N ASN A 118 -6.65 6.54 9.85
CA ASN A 118 -5.31 6.80 9.32
C ASN A 118 -4.42 7.42 10.40
N VAL A 119 -3.26 6.82 10.66
CA VAL A 119 -2.25 7.32 11.58
C VAL A 119 -0.95 7.55 10.82
N VAL A 120 -0.43 8.76 10.90
CA VAL A 120 0.87 9.13 10.30
C VAL A 120 1.76 9.70 11.39
N THR A 121 2.94 9.10 11.54
CA THR A 121 4.00 9.52 12.47
C THR A 121 5.26 9.75 11.66
N GLU A 122 5.85 10.95 11.75
CA GLU A 122 7.06 11.33 11.01
C GLU A 122 6.92 11.13 9.48
N GLY A 123 5.70 11.30 8.95
CA GLY A 123 5.42 11.11 7.54
C GLY A 123 5.50 12.39 6.72
N VAL A 124 5.87 12.26 5.43
CA VAL A 124 5.98 13.38 4.49
C VAL A 124 5.10 13.12 3.27
N VAL A 125 3.99 13.85 3.14
CA VAL A 125 3.02 13.73 2.04
C VAL A 125 2.62 15.12 1.52
N PRO A 126 3.48 15.81 0.75
CA PRO A 126 3.24 17.18 0.31
C PRO A 126 2.10 17.32 -0.71
N TYR A 127 1.78 16.29 -1.48
CA TYR A 127 0.66 16.29 -2.43
C TYR A 127 -0.30 15.13 -2.12
N TYR A 128 -1.48 15.47 -1.64
CA TYR A 128 -2.55 14.54 -1.34
C TYR A 128 -3.80 14.88 -2.18
N VAL A 129 -4.30 13.92 -2.95
CA VAL A 129 -5.52 14.06 -3.75
C VAL A 129 -6.56 13.07 -3.27
N LEU A 130 -7.74 13.58 -2.89
CA LEU A 130 -8.91 12.78 -2.53
C LEU A 130 -10.04 13.04 -3.52
N THR A 131 -10.51 12.00 -4.20
CA THR A 131 -11.70 12.07 -5.07
C THR A 131 -12.70 11.02 -4.62
N ASP A 132 -13.91 11.41 -4.25
CA ASP A 132 -14.98 10.49 -3.80
C ASP A 132 -14.58 9.53 -2.66
N GLY A 133 -13.58 9.90 -1.85
CA GLY A 133 -13.08 9.08 -0.75
C GLY A 133 -13.51 9.57 0.64
N VAL A 134 -13.36 8.69 1.64
CA VAL A 134 -13.84 8.92 3.01
C VAL A 134 -12.71 8.66 4.02
N MET A 135 -12.36 9.69 4.82
CA MET A 135 -11.32 9.62 5.87
C MET A 135 -11.72 10.35 7.16
N PRO A 136 -12.59 9.76 7.99
CA PRO A 136 -13.15 10.41 9.18
C PRO A 136 -12.15 10.60 10.34
N TYR A 137 -11.23 9.66 10.58
CA TYR A 137 -10.27 9.74 11.68
C TYR A 137 -8.84 9.77 11.16
N HIS A 138 -8.17 10.90 11.38
CA HIS A 138 -6.82 11.13 10.91
C HIS A 138 -5.96 11.68 12.06
N VAL A 139 -4.88 10.97 12.40
CA VAL A 139 -3.93 11.37 13.43
C VAL A 139 -2.59 11.69 12.77
N LEU A 140 -2.05 12.86 13.06
CA LEU A 140 -0.77 13.34 12.57
C LEU A 140 0.16 13.67 13.74
N THR A 141 1.32 13.04 13.76
CA THR A 141 2.40 13.33 14.72
C THR A 141 3.67 13.62 13.93
N ASP A 142 4.28 14.79 14.15
CA ASP A 142 5.53 15.21 13.49
C ASP A 142 5.54 15.01 11.96
N SER A 143 4.36 15.17 11.35
CA SER A 143 4.12 14.85 9.95
C SER A 143 3.81 16.10 9.13
N VAL A 144 4.18 16.08 7.85
CA VAL A 144 3.91 17.15 6.90
C VAL A 144 2.87 16.66 5.89
N MET A 145 1.67 17.23 5.98
CA MET A 145 0.58 17.05 5.01
C MET A 145 -0.08 18.40 4.71
N PRO A 146 -0.56 18.64 3.47
CA PRO A 146 -1.28 19.85 3.10
C PRO A 146 -2.65 19.96 3.79
#